data_AF-A1D519-F1
#
_entry.id   AF-A1D519-F1
#
_cell.length_a   1.000
_cell.length_b   1.000
_cell.length_c   1.000
_cell.angle_alpha   90.00
_cell.angle_beta   90.00
_cell.angle_gamma   90.00
#
_symmetry.space_group_name_H-M   'P 1'
#
loop_
_entity.id
_entity.type
_entity.pdbx_description
1 polymer ?
#
loop_
_entity_poly.entity_id
_entity_poly.type
_entity_poly.pdbx_seq_one_letter_code
_entity_poly.pdbx_strand_id
1 'polypeptide(L)'
;MNLQAGEEPPAREGPEMLSPPSTQLAPTNIYPRTPIGNLRDFKSAVDNRKKELENGRIEDSYLSFSGVTSQLFESIESRRDTLGASRVRFTYFADIETLIVKVPSEPHERAHAIIGHEIFLRLRASMAVDGDEVVPVQSTTFRGNRGSSKEADSAFKNLIVRPQDASWPVWAIEAGMSDSLERLRGDASWWINHSDGEVQLVILVWVRPSQRTIKIETWVPERRFPPPPPLGPNTRSRSAIPTLWVLAYLGTYYNNEVLY
;
A
#
# COMPACT_ATOMS: atom_id res chain seq x y z
N MET A 1 53.68 17.09 20.34
CA MET A 1 53.08 15.74 20.36
C MET A 1 51.73 15.88 19.67
N ASN A 2 51.69 15.61 18.36
CA ASN A 2 50.49 15.76 17.52
C ASN A 2 49.71 14.45 17.56
N LEU A 3 48.45 14.51 17.99
CA LEU A 3 47.50 13.41 17.89
C LEU A 3 46.79 13.52 16.53
N GLN A 4 47.06 12.59 15.62
CA GLN A 4 46.29 12.42 14.39
C GLN A 4 44.92 11.81 14.73
N ALA A 5 43.85 12.49 14.30
CA ALA A 5 42.51 11.94 14.27
C ALA A 5 42.45 10.85 13.19
N GLY A 6 42.04 9.64 13.57
CA GLY A 6 41.78 8.56 12.61
C GLY A 6 40.47 8.81 11.87
N GLU A 7 40.50 8.69 10.56
CA GLU A 7 39.29 8.68 9.71
C GLU A 7 38.43 7.45 10.05
N GLU A 8 37.16 7.70 10.32
CA GLU A 8 36.13 6.68 10.47
C GLU A 8 35.89 6.01 9.09
N PRO A 9 35.90 4.67 8.99
CA PRO A 9 35.65 4.02 7.71
C PRO A 9 34.20 4.26 7.27
N PRO A 10 33.94 4.45 5.96
CA PRO A 10 32.60 4.70 5.47
C PRO A 10 31.67 3.54 5.83
N ALA A 11 30.45 3.90 6.24
CA ALA A 11 29.37 2.96 6.51
C ALA A 11 29.21 2.02 5.31
N ARG A 12 29.28 0.71 5.57
CA ARG A 12 29.03 -0.30 4.53
C ARG A 12 27.57 -0.21 4.13
N GLU A 13 27.31 0.32 2.94
CA GLU A 13 26.01 0.21 2.28
C GLU A 13 25.65 -1.29 2.16
N GLY A 14 24.57 -1.69 2.83
CA GLY A 14 24.01 -3.02 2.72
C GLY A 14 23.51 -3.27 1.29
N PRO A 15 23.28 -4.55 0.90
CA PRO A 15 22.76 -4.86 -0.41
C PRO A 15 21.40 -4.18 -0.62
N GLU A 16 21.30 -3.38 -1.67
CA GLU A 16 20.09 -2.68 -2.08
C GLU A 16 18.96 -3.71 -2.27
N MET A 17 17.95 -3.67 -1.39
CA MET A 17 16.75 -4.49 -1.58
C MET A 17 16.06 -4.01 -2.86
N LEU A 18 16.14 -4.81 -3.91
CA LEU A 18 15.50 -4.54 -5.20
C LEU A 18 13.98 -4.70 -5.06
N SER A 19 13.35 -3.69 -4.47
CA SER A 19 11.90 -3.50 -4.54
C SER A 19 11.48 -3.40 -6.02
N PRO A 20 10.32 -3.97 -6.40
CA PRO A 20 9.85 -3.90 -7.79
C PRO A 20 9.84 -2.46 -8.32
N PRO A 21 10.10 -2.26 -9.61
CA PRO A 21 10.08 -0.93 -10.20
C PRO A 21 8.69 -0.29 -10.03
N SER A 22 8.65 1.03 -9.88
CA SER A 22 7.39 1.76 -9.68
C SER A 22 6.38 1.52 -10.80
N THR A 23 6.83 1.23 -12.03
CA THR A 23 5.94 0.86 -13.17
C THR A 23 5.17 -0.43 -12.94
N GLN A 24 5.75 -1.39 -12.22
CA GLN A 24 5.09 -2.65 -11.85
C GLN A 24 4.16 -2.46 -10.64
N LEU A 25 4.54 -1.61 -9.68
CA LEU A 25 3.70 -1.28 -8.51
C LEU A 25 2.51 -0.39 -8.88
N ALA A 26 2.65 0.40 -9.95
CA ALA A 26 1.61 1.23 -10.56
C ALA A 26 0.78 0.50 -11.65
N PRO A 27 0.88 -0.83 -11.76
CA PRO A 27 0.77 -1.63 -13.00
C PRO A 27 0.44 -0.84 -14.29
N THR A 28 1.39 -0.04 -14.77
CA THR A 28 1.15 0.97 -15.82
C THR A 28 0.85 0.39 -17.21
N ASN A 29 1.15 -0.90 -17.39
CA ASN A 29 0.86 -1.67 -18.60
C ASN A 29 -0.60 -2.14 -18.66
N ILE A 30 -1.26 -2.29 -17.51
CA ILE A 30 -2.64 -2.80 -17.40
C ILE A 30 -3.60 -1.67 -17.02
N TYR A 31 -3.13 -0.70 -16.23
CA TYR A 31 -3.86 0.51 -15.86
C TYR A 31 -3.23 1.72 -16.55
N PRO A 32 -3.72 2.12 -17.74
CA PRO A 32 -3.17 3.24 -18.46
C PRO A 32 -3.30 4.52 -17.66
N ARG A 33 -2.29 5.37 -17.77
CA ARG A 33 -2.24 6.67 -17.11
C ARG A 33 -2.73 7.75 -18.06
N THR A 34 -3.60 8.62 -17.56
CA THR A 34 -4.07 9.80 -18.28
C THR A 34 -3.13 10.97 -17.98
N PRO A 35 -2.55 11.66 -18.97
CA PRO A 35 -1.80 12.88 -18.72
C PRO A 35 -2.69 13.92 -18.03
N ILE A 36 -2.16 14.54 -16.97
CA ILE A 36 -2.87 15.65 -16.32
C ILE A 36 -2.59 16.94 -17.10
N GLY A 37 -3.58 17.44 -17.83
CA GLY A 37 -3.44 18.70 -18.56
C GLY A 37 -3.40 19.90 -17.61
N ASN A 38 -4.29 19.90 -16.62
CA ASN A 38 -4.37 20.89 -15.56
C ASN A 38 -5.22 20.36 -14.36
N LEU A 39 -5.33 21.15 -13.30
CA LEU A 39 -6.05 20.77 -12.08
C LEU A 39 -7.58 20.68 -12.25
N ARG A 40 -8.16 21.39 -13.22
CA ARG A 40 -9.58 21.27 -13.56
C ARG A 40 -9.85 19.88 -14.12
N ASP A 41 -8.97 19.37 -14.99
CA ASP A 41 -9.10 18.03 -15.56
C ASP A 41 -9.04 16.96 -14.48
N PHE A 42 -8.12 17.12 -13.52
CA PHE A 42 -8.06 16.26 -12.33
C PHE A 42 -9.36 16.26 -11.54
N LYS A 43 -9.87 17.45 -11.19
CA LYS A 43 -11.12 17.60 -10.46
C LYS A 43 -12.28 16.93 -11.21
N SER A 44 -12.41 17.22 -12.50
CA SER A 44 -13.46 16.62 -13.34
C SER A 44 -13.36 15.10 -13.40
N ALA A 45 -12.15 14.55 -13.48
CA ALA A 45 -11.95 13.10 -13.45
C ALA A 45 -12.39 12.48 -12.12
N VAL A 46 -12.04 13.09 -10.98
CA VAL A 46 -12.47 12.64 -9.65
C VAL A 46 -13.99 12.73 -9.49
N ASP A 47 -14.59 13.86 -9.84
CA ASP A 47 -16.04 14.07 -9.76
C ASP A 47 -16.82 13.06 -10.63
N ASN A 48 -16.36 12.86 -11.87
CA ASN A 48 -16.98 11.90 -12.79
C ASN A 48 -16.85 10.47 -12.25
N ARG A 49 -15.66 10.08 -11.78
CA ARG A 49 -15.43 8.75 -11.20
C ARG A 49 -16.36 8.49 -10.01
N LYS A 50 -16.51 9.46 -9.12
CA LYS A 50 -17.42 9.39 -7.98
C LYS A 50 -18.86 9.16 -8.43
N LYS A 51 -19.34 9.96 -9.40
CA LYS A 51 -20.69 9.84 -9.95
C LYS A 51 -20.95 8.48 -10.59
N GLU A 52 -20.00 7.96 -11.36
CA GLU A 52 -20.11 6.64 -12.03
C GLU A 52 -20.05 5.46 -11.05
N LEU A 53 -19.35 5.60 -9.92
CA LEU A 53 -19.40 4.62 -8.83
C LEU A 53 -20.75 4.67 -8.10
N GLU A 54 -21.23 5.87 -7.76
CA GLU A 54 -22.50 6.08 -7.05
C GLU A 54 -23.72 5.56 -7.82
N ASN A 55 -23.70 5.68 -9.15
CA ASN A 55 -24.77 5.18 -10.00
C ASN A 55 -24.59 3.72 -10.44
N GLY A 56 -23.51 3.05 -10.00
CA GLY A 56 -23.21 1.65 -10.31
C GLY A 56 -22.87 1.36 -11.77
N ARG A 57 -22.47 2.37 -12.56
CA ARG A 57 -22.06 2.16 -13.98
C ARG A 57 -20.69 1.52 -14.12
N ILE A 58 -19.83 1.68 -13.11
CA ILE A 58 -18.48 1.10 -13.09
C ILE A 58 -18.21 0.41 -11.76
N GLU A 59 -17.35 -0.61 -11.79
CA GLU A 59 -16.82 -1.30 -10.61
C GLU A 59 -15.29 -1.15 -10.54
N ASP A 60 -14.75 -0.03 -11.04
CA ASP A 60 -13.36 0.37 -10.85
C ASP A 60 -13.28 1.69 -10.08
N SER A 61 -12.61 1.70 -8.94
CA SER A 61 -12.45 2.90 -8.10
C SER A 61 -11.20 3.74 -8.39
N TYR A 62 -10.32 3.30 -9.29
CA TYR A 62 -9.01 3.93 -9.47
C TYR A 62 -8.86 4.81 -10.72
N LEU A 63 -8.33 6.00 -10.53
CA LEU A 63 -7.78 6.86 -11.57
C LEU A 63 -6.25 6.79 -11.51
N SER A 64 -5.60 6.88 -12.67
CA SER A 64 -4.14 6.88 -12.79
C SER A 64 -3.72 8.04 -13.67
N PHE A 65 -2.83 8.90 -13.17
CA PHE A 65 -2.38 10.10 -13.85
C PHE A 65 -0.87 10.06 -14.11
N SER A 66 -0.44 10.54 -15.26
CA SER A 66 0.97 10.72 -15.61
C SER A 66 1.35 12.20 -15.72
N GLY A 67 2.65 12.50 -15.62
CA GLY A 67 3.18 13.86 -15.65
C GLY A 67 2.95 14.63 -14.35
N VAL A 68 2.69 13.90 -13.25
CA VAL A 68 2.53 14.49 -11.92
C VAL A 68 3.89 14.64 -11.27
N THR A 69 4.56 15.76 -11.55
CA THR A 69 5.81 16.15 -10.87
C THR A 69 5.58 16.29 -9.37
N SER A 70 6.64 16.26 -8.55
CA SER A 70 6.50 16.41 -7.09
C SER A 70 5.88 17.76 -6.72
N GLN A 71 6.22 18.82 -7.45
CA GLN A 71 5.62 20.15 -7.27
C GLN A 71 4.11 20.13 -7.59
N LEU A 72 3.70 19.44 -8.66
CA LEU A 72 2.28 19.32 -9.00
C LEU A 72 1.54 18.46 -7.97
N PHE A 73 2.15 17.37 -7.49
CA PHE A 73 1.59 16.54 -6.42
C PHE A 73 1.35 17.34 -5.14
N GLU A 74 2.35 18.08 -4.65
CA GLU A 74 2.21 18.97 -3.49
C GLU A 74 1.09 20.00 -3.70
N SER A 75 0.96 20.52 -4.91
CA SER A 75 -0.10 21.45 -5.30
C SER A 75 -1.48 20.79 -5.29
N ILE A 76 -1.60 19.50 -5.62
CA ILE A 76 -2.86 18.74 -5.51
C ILE A 76 -3.16 18.48 -4.03
N GLU A 77 -2.17 18.04 -3.26
CA GLU A 77 -2.27 17.80 -1.81
C GLU A 77 -2.81 19.01 -1.06
N SER A 78 -2.22 20.19 -1.29
CA SER A 78 -2.58 21.41 -0.57
C SER A 78 -3.98 21.95 -0.94
N ARG A 79 -4.65 21.37 -1.94
CA ARG A 79 -5.93 21.85 -2.48
C ARG A 79 -6.99 20.75 -2.58
N ARG A 80 -6.81 19.63 -1.88
CA ARG A 80 -7.73 18.48 -1.91
C ARG A 80 -9.20 18.89 -1.79
N ASP A 81 -9.54 19.77 -0.85
CA ASP A 81 -10.92 20.23 -0.64
C ASP A 81 -11.51 20.91 -1.89
N THR A 82 -10.77 21.86 -2.47
CA THR A 82 -11.23 22.58 -3.68
C THR A 82 -11.25 21.72 -4.93
N LEU A 83 -10.46 20.64 -4.95
CA LEU A 83 -10.39 19.65 -6.03
C LEU A 83 -11.39 18.50 -5.86
N GLY A 84 -12.25 18.52 -4.84
CA GLY A 84 -13.17 17.41 -4.57
C GLY A 84 -12.47 16.11 -4.13
N ALA A 85 -11.21 16.21 -3.72
CA ALA A 85 -10.32 15.11 -3.38
C ALA A 85 -10.08 14.98 -1.86
N SER A 86 -10.96 15.54 -1.03
CA SER A 86 -10.83 15.44 0.43
C SER A 86 -11.04 14.03 0.98
N ARG A 87 -11.75 13.18 0.23
CA ARG A 87 -12.07 11.80 0.64
C ARG A 87 -11.34 10.72 -0.16
N VAL A 88 -10.61 11.07 -1.22
CA VAL A 88 -9.89 10.07 -2.01
C VAL A 88 -8.63 9.59 -1.29
N ARG A 89 -8.04 8.48 -1.74
CA ARG A 89 -6.72 8.02 -1.29
C ARG A 89 -5.70 8.16 -2.40
N PHE A 90 -4.51 8.63 -2.07
CA PHE A 90 -3.42 8.78 -3.01
C PHE A 90 -2.36 7.70 -2.83
N THR A 91 -1.84 7.26 -3.97
CA THR A 91 -0.56 6.55 -4.07
C THR A 91 0.26 7.29 -5.11
N TYR A 92 1.39 7.84 -4.71
CA TYR A 92 2.27 8.65 -5.53
C TYR A 92 3.60 7.95 -5.76
N PHE A 93 4.08 7.97 -7.00
CA PHE A 93 5.39 7.47 -7.41
C PHE A 93 6.14 8.60 -8.10
N ALA A 94 7.06 9.24 -7.37
CA ALA A 94 7.79 10.41 -7.85
C ALA A 94 8.72 10.10 -9.03
N ASP A 95 9.41 8.95 -8.98
CA ASP A 95 10.38 8.52 -9.99
C ASP A 95 9.77 8.28 -11.39
N ILE A 96 8.46 8.02 -11.46
CA ILE A 96 7.70 7.85 -12.71
C ILE A 96 6.58 8.89 -12.88
N GLU A 97 6.61 9.96 -12.08
CA GLU A 97 5.65 11.07 -12.09
C GLU A 97 4.19 10.61 -12.18
N THR A 98 3.84 9.61 -11.36
CA THR A 98 2.54 8.93 -11.42
C THR A 98 1.77 9.15 -10.12
N LEU A 99 0.56 9.70 -10.24
CA LEU A 99 -0.41 9.77 -9.15
C LEU A 99 -1.56 8.81 -9.42
N ILE A 100 -1.78 7.92 -8.48
CA ILE A 100 -2.93 7.01 -8.47
C ILE A 100 -3.90 7.53 -7.42
N VAL A 101 -5.15 7.69 -7.84
CA VAL A 101 -6.24 8.20 -7.01
C VAL A 101 -7.30 7.12 -6.88
N LYS A 102 -7.52 6.68 -5.66
CA LYS A 102 -8.61 5.78 -5.32
C LYS A 102 -9.81 6.58 -4.83
N VAL A 103 -10.92 6.48 -5.55
CA VAL A 103 -12.17 7.19 -5.24
C VAL A 103 -13.07 6.28 -4.42
N PRO A 104 -13.41 6.66 -3.17
CA PRO A 104 -14.19 5.80 -2.32
C PRO A 104 -15.64 5.62 -2.77
N SER A 105 -16.20 4.45 -2.49
CA SER A 105 -17.60 4.09 -2.63
C SER A 105 -18.04 3.37 -1.36
N GLU A 106 -19.32 3.54 -0.99
CA GLU A 106 -19.83 2.98 0.26
C GLU A 106 -19.56 1.47 0.42
N PRO A 107 -19.74 0.61 -0.61
CA PRO A 107 -19.49 -0.82 -0.45
C PRO A 107 -18.07 -1.17 0.01
N HIS A 108 -17.05 -0.51 -0.54
CA HIS A 108 -15.67 -0.83 -0.15
C HIS A 108 -15.24 -0.13 1.13
N GLU A 109 -15.73 1.09 1.40
CA GLU A 109 -15.52 1.76 2.70
C GLU A 109 -16.06 0.89 3.85
N ARG A 110 -17.29 0.36 3.68
CA ARG A 110 -17.85 -0.62 4.63
C ARG A 110 -17.00 -1.88 4.73
N ALA A 111 -16.51 -2.39 3.62
CA ALA A 111 -15.79 -3.66 3.59
C ALA A 111 -14.47 -3.63 4.39
N HIS A 112 -13.61 -2.63 4.17
CA HIS A 112 -12.37 -2.54 4.96
C HIS A 112 -12.66 -2.17 6.42
N ALA A 113 -13.64 -1.29 6.67
CA ALA A 113 -13.95 -0.83 8.02
C ALA A 113 -14.51 -1.97 8.90
N ILE A 114 -15.45 -2.76 8.37
CA ILE A 114 -16.04 -3.89 9.11
C ILE A 114 -14.97 -4.95 9.39
N ILE A 115 -14.18 -5.35 8.40
CA ILE A 115 -13.12 -6.36 8.60
C ILE A 115 -12.08 -5.86 9.60
N GLY A 116 -11.63 -4.62 9.48
CA GLY A 116 -10.67 -4.02 10.41
C GLY A 116 -11.22 -3.95 11.83
N HIS A 117 -12.49 -3.54 11.98
CA HIS A 117 -13.16 -3.47 13.27
C HIS A 117 -13.31 -4.84 13.94
N GLU A 118 -13.75 -5.86 13.19
CA GLU A 118 -13.90 -7.22 13.70
C GLU A 118 -12.57 -7.84 14.13
N ILE A 119 -11.50 -7.65 13.34
CA ILE A 119 -10.15 -8.11 13.72
C ILE A 119 -9.71 -7.39 15.00
N PHE A 120 -9.83 -6.07 15.05
CA PHE A 120 -9.48 -5.27 16.21
C PHE A 120 -10.21 -5.74 17.48
N LEU A 121 -11.53 -5.92 17.42
CA LEU A 121 -12.33 -6.37 18.56
C LEU A 121 -11.89 -7.75 19.06
N ARG A 122 -11.64 -8.71 18.17
CA ARG A 122 -11.19 -10.06 18.54
C ARG A 122 -9.81 -10.06 19.17
N LEU A 123 -8.88 -9.25 18.66
CA LEU A 123 -7.55 -9.09 19.26
C LEU A 123 -7.67 -8.62 20.71
N ARG A 124 -8.52 -7.63 20.98
CA ARG A 124 -8.73 -7.09 22.33
C ARG A 124 -9.47 -8.04 23.26
N ALA A 125 -10.63 -8.53 22.82
CA ALA A 125 -11.56 -9.23 23.69
C ALA A 125 -11.20 -10.71 23.89
N SER A 126 -10.44 -11.30 22.96
CA SER A 126 -10.26 -12.76 22.90
C SER A 126 -8.80 -13.21 22.83
N MET A 127 -7.85 -12.29 22.61
CA MET A 127 -6.43 -12.63 22.45
C MET A 127 -5.49 -11.88 23.39
N ALA A 128 -6.04 -11.17 24.39
CA ALA A 128 -5.30 -10.42 25.40
C ALA A 128 -4.26 -9.42 24.82
N VAL A 129 -4.56 -8.84 23.65
CA VAL A 129 -3.73 -7.80 23.03
C VAL A 129 -4.04 -6.44 23.67
N ASP A 130 -2.99 -5.75 24.14
CA ASP A 130 -3.09 -4.51 24.91
C ASP A 130 -3.45 -3.26 24.06
N GLY A 131 -3.89 -2.20 24.76
CA GLY A 131 -4.10 -0.81 24.30
C GLY A 131 -3.14 -0.39 23.21
N ASP A 132 -1.87 -0.49 23.52
CA ASP A 132 -0.83 0.09 22.68
C ASP A 132 -0.29 -0.93 21.68
N GLU A 133 -0.69 -2.20 21.75
CA GLU A 133 -0.23 -3.25 20.83
C GLU A 133 -0.99 -3.26 19.50
N VAL A 134 -2.21 -2.72 19.47
CA VAL A 134 -3.00 -2.56 18.24
C VAL A 134 -3.76 -1.25 18.26
N VAL A 135 -3.26 -0.27 17.51
CA VAL A 135 -3.81 1.08 17.40
C VAL A 135 -4.13 1.38 15.93
N PRO A 136 -5.40 1.71 15.61
CA PRO A 136 -5.76 2.10 14.25
C PRO A 136 -5.17 3.48 13.90
N VAL A 137 -4.48 3.56 12.77
CA VAL A 137 -3.97 4.81 12.18
C VAL A 137 -4.66 5.17 10.86
N GLN A 138 -5.67 4.39 10.48
CA GLN A 138 -6.60 4.70 9.39
C GLN A 138 -5.86 5.10 8.10
N SER A 139 -6.25 6.21 7.48
CA SER A 139 -5.73 6.71 6.20
C SER A 139 -4.42 7.49 6.30
N THR A 140 -3.58 7.19 7.30
CA THR A 140 -2.27 7.83 7.42
C THR A 140 -1.44 7.62 6.15
N THR A 141 -0.74 8.67 5.72
CA THR A 141 0.21 8.61 4.61
C THR A 141 1.55 8.06 5.07
N PHE A 142 2.04 7.03 4.39
CA PHE A 142 3.37 6.46 4.60
C PHE A 142 4.27 6.78 3.41
N ARG A 143 5.56 6.99 3.68
CA ARG A 143 6.55 7.32 2.66
C ARG A 143 7.48 6.14 2.44
N GLY A 144 7.60 5.72 1.18
CA GLY A 144 8.48 4.65 0.75
C GLY A 144 9.76 5.17 0.13
N ASN A 145 10.57 4.24 -0.35
CA ASN A 145 11.72 4.53 -1.21
C ASN A 145 11.29 5.23 -2.53
N ARG A 146 12.28 5.76 -3.27
CA ARG A 146 12.10 6.43 -4.58
C ARG A 146 11.10 7.60 -4.56
N GLY A 147 10.94 8.25 -3.41
CA GLY A 147 10.01 9.36 -3.23
C GLY A 147 8.53 8.95 -3.34
N SER A 148 8.23 7.66 -3.22
CA SER A 148 6.85 7.18 -3.25
C SER A 148 6.13 7.42 -1.92
N SER A 149 4.82 7.55 -1.96
CA SER A 149 3.98 7.65 -0.76
C SER A 149 2.60 7.06 -1.01
N LYS A 150 1.97 6.54 0.05
CA LYS A 150 0.64 5.93 -0.06
C LYS A 150 -0.17 6.15 1.21
N GLU A 151 -1.47 6.34 1.01
CA GLU A 151 -2.49 6.31 2.06
C GLU A 151 -3.17 4.94 2.09
N ALA A 152 -3.34 4.39 3.29
CA ALA A 152 -4.13 3.17 3.50
C ALA A 152 -5.63 3.46 3.49
N ASP A 153 -6.45 2.42 3.35
CA ASP A 153 -7.85 2.50 3.79
C ASP A 153 -7.95 2.30 5.30
N SER A 154 -7.23 1.30 5.82
CA SER A 154 -7.05 1.09 7.25
C SER A 154 -5.67 0.50 7.52
N ALA A 155 -4.99 1.00 8.55
CA ALA A 155 -3.69 0.52 8.96
C ALA A 155 -3.62 0.49 10.49
N PHE A 156 -2.80 -0.41 11.03
CA PHE A 156 -2.74 -0.68 12.46
C PHE A 156 -1.29 -0.80 12.93
N LYS A 157 -0.96 -0.06 13.98
CA LYS A 157 0.38 -0.01 14.59
C LYS A 157 0.39 -0.75 15.92
N ASN A 158 1.58 -1.24 16.28
CA ASN A 158 1.92 -1.56 17.64
C ASN A 158 2.80 -0.42 18.17
N LEU A 159 2.27 0.44 19.02
CA LEU A 159 2.98 1.58 19.59
C LEU A 159 4.01 1.19 20.65
N ILE A 160 3.93 0.00 21.23
CA ILE A 160 4.95 -0.52 22.16
C ILE A 160 6.27 -0.73 21.42
N VAL A 161 6.20 -1.34 20.22
CA VAL A 161 7.38 -1.65 19.40
C VAL A 161 7.71 -0.50 18.43
N ARG A 162 6.70 0.28 18.01
CA ARG A 162 6.82 1.35 17.00
C ARG A 162 6.15 2.66 17.46
N PRO A 163 6.70 3.34 18.47
CA PRO A 163 6.06 4.51 19.07
C PRO A 163 6.13 5.77 18.21
N GLN A 164 7.02 5.85 17.22
CA GLN A 164 7.19 7.09 16.44
C GLN A 164 6.06 7.25 15.43
N ASP A 165 5.55 8.46 15.23
CA ASP A 165 4.45 8.75 14.30
C ASP A 165 4.69 8.20 12.89
N ALA A 166 5.92 8.37 12.38
CA ALA A 166 6.33 7.96 11.04
C ALA A 166 6.57 6.44 10.86
N SER A 167 6.54 5.64 11.94
CA SER A 167 6.80 4.20 11.85
C SER A 167 5.71 3.46 11.07
N TRP A 168 6.11 2.49 10.27
CA TRP A 168 5.21 1.67 9.45
C TRP A 168 4.20 0.87 10.29
N PRO A 169 3.00 0.61 9.75
CA PRO A 169 2.03 -0.24 10.43
C PRO A 169 2.52 -1.69 10.44
N VAL A 170 2.02 -2.49 11.39
CA VAL A 170 2.26 -3.94 11.39
C VAL A 170 1.44 -4.60 10.29
N TRP A 171 0.21 -4.10 10.09
CA TRP A 171 -0.67 -4.59 9.04
C TRP A 171 -1.58 -3.50 8.47
N ALA A 172 -1.97 -3.70 7.22
CA ALA A 172 -2.83 -2.80 6.46
C ALA A 172 -3.99 -3.57 5.78
N ILE A 173 -5.10 -2.88 5.58
CA ILE A 173 -6.23 -3.35 4.78
C ILE A 173 -6.40 -2.40 3.59
N GLU A 174 -6.62 -2.98 2.42
CA GLU A 174 -6.97 -2.27 1.19
C GLU A 174 -8.22 -2.91 0.60
N ALA A 175 -9.31 -2.15 0.48
CA ALA A 175 -10.52 -2.59 -0.19
C ALA A 175 -10.67 -1.97 -1.57
N GLY A 176 -11.30 -2.69 -2.49
CA GLY A 176 -11.58 -2.15 -3.82
C GLY A 176 -12.70 -2.89 -4.50
N MET A 177 -13.15 -2.28 -5.60
CA MET A 177 -14.22 -2.83 -6.41
C MET A 177 -13.70 -3.92 -7.36
N SER A 178 -14.63 -4.54 -8.07
CA SER A 178 -14.41 -5.80 -8.76
C SER A 178 -13.34 -5.73 -9.88
N ASP A 179 -13.27 -4.60 -10.56
CA ASP A 179 -12.36 -4.37 -11.68
C ASP A 179 -11.01 -3.80 -11.24
N SER A 180 -10.76 -3.72 -9.92
CA SER A 180 -9.56 -3.13 -9.34
C SER A 180 -8.61 -4.14 -8.69
N LEU A 181 -8.78 -5.45 -8.96
CA LEU A 181 -8.00 -6.49 -8.26
C LEU A 181 -6.49 -6.35 -8.48
N GLU A 182 -6.03 -6.22 -9.73
CA GLU A 182 -4.59 -6.09 -10.03
C GLU A 182 -4.01 -4.80 -9.41
N ARG A 183 -4.82 -3.75 -9.30
CA ARG A 183 -4.44 -2.50 -8.61
C ARG A 183 -4.28 -2.72 -7.09
N LEU A 184 -5.21 -3.43 -6.45
CA LEU A 184 -5.11 -3.82 -5.04
C LEU A 184 -3.88 -4.69 -4.76
N ARG A 185 -3.51 -5.58 -5.68
CA ARG A 185 -2.28 -6.37 -5.56
C ARG A 185 -1.03 -5.49 -5.66
N GLY A 186 -1.06 -4.48 -6.52
CA GLY A 186 -0.05 -3.42 -6.56
C GLY A 186 0.07 -2.68 -5.22
N ASP A 187 -1.05 -2.41 -4.55
CA ASP A 187 -1.06 -1.81 -3.21
C ASP A 187 -0.43 -2.72 -2.15
N ALA A 188 -0.79 -4.01 -2.11
CA ALA A 188 -0.13 -4.98 -1.21
C ALA A 188 1.39 -5.06 -1.47
N SER A 189 1.78 -5.11 -2.74
CA SER A 189 3.18 -5.10 -3.13
C SER A 189 3.89 -3.82 -2.68
N TRP A 190 3.24 -2.65 -2.76
CA TRP A 190 3.83 -1.41 -2.27
C TRP A 190 4.13 -1.47 -0.77
N TRP A 191 3.13 -1.85 0.05
CA TRP A 191 3.28 -1.96 1.51
C TRP A 191 4.42 -2.90 1.91
N ILE A 192 4.48 -4.09 1.31
CA ILE A 192 5.49 -5.10 1.65
C ILE A 192 6.88 -4.66 1.22
N ASN A 193 7.03 -4.07 0.02
CA ASN A 193 8.34 -3.76 -0.54
C ASN A 193 8.95 -2.43 -0.08
N HIS A 194 8.15 -1.53 0.49
CA HIS A 194 8.63 -0.21 0.93
C HIS A 194 8.83 -0.11 2.44
N SER A 195 8.28 -1.06 3.19
CA SER A 195 8.33 -1.07 4.65
C SER A 195 9.55 -1.76 5.25
N ASP A 196 10.48 -2.27 4.44
CA ASP A 196 11.67 -3.00 4.93
C ASP A 196 11.33 -4.16 5.89
N GLY A 197 10.25 -4.89 5.58
CA GLY A 197 9.76 -5.99 6.41
C GLY A 197 8.96 -5.56 7.65
N GLU A 198 8.71 -4.26 7.83
CA GLU A 198 7.91 -3.76 8.94
C GLU A 198 6.41 -4.05 8.77
N VAL A 199 5.88 -4.00 7.55
CA VAL A 199 4.52 -4.47 7.27
C VAL A 199 4.55 -5.97 7.12
N GLN A 200 3.91 -6.69 8.05
CA GLN A 200 3.93 -8.16 8.13
C GLN A 200 2.68 -8.82 7.55
N LEU A 201 1.62 -8.04 7.33
CA LEU A 201 0.36 -8.53 6.74
C LEU A 201 -0.33 -7.40 5.97
N VAL A 202 -0.78 -7.69 4.75
CA VAL A 202 -1.73 -6.87 4.02
C VAL A 202 -2.96 -7.71 3.71
N ILE A 203 -4.14 -7.18 4.01
CA ILE A 203 -5.43 -7.82 3.70
C ILE A 203 -6.08 -7.04 2.57
N LEU A 204 -6.25 -7.69 1.42
CA LEU A 204 -7.00 -7.14 0.30
C LEU A 204 -8.45 -7.58 0.40
N VAL A 205 -9.38 -6.63 0.30
CA VAL A 205 -10.83 -6.88 0.37
C VAL A 205 -11.46 -6.42 -0.93
N TRP A 206 -11.69 -7.38 -1.82
CA TRP A 206 -12.35 -7.15 -3.08
C TRP A 206 -13.85 -7.34 -2.92
N VAL A 207 -14.65 -6.40 -3.42
CA VAL A 207 -16.11 -6.47 -3.36
C VAL A 207 -16.75 -6.36 -4.75
N ARG A 208 -17.73 -7.20 -5.00
CA ARG A 208 -18.63 -7.14 -6.16
C ARG A 208 -20.08 -7.16 -5.68
N PRO A 209 -20.65 -5.97 -5.36
CA PRO A 209 -22.02 -5.88 -4.85
C PRO A 209 -23.07 -6.47 -5.78
N SER A 210 -22.90 -6.27 -7.10
CA SER A 210 -23.80 -6.79 -8.15
C SER A 210 -23.97 -8.32 -8.10
N GLN A 211 -22.94 -9.04 -7.66
CA GLN A 211 -22.93 -10.50 -7.52
C GLN A 211 -22.89 -10.96 -6.07
N ARG A 212 -23.07 -10.04 -5.10
CA ARG A 212 -22.95 -10.31 -3.66
C ARG A 212 -21.70 -11.12 -3.29
N THR A 213 -20.59 -10.82 -3.95
CA THR A 213 -19.35 -11.56 -3.77
C THR A 213 -18.33 -10.68 -3.06
N ILE A 214 -17.71 -11.23 -2.03
CA ILE A 214 -16.50 -10.69 -1.41
C ILE A 214 -15.38 -11.67 -1.67
N LYS A 215 -14.17 -11.15 -1.89
CA LYS A 215 -12.96 -11.95 -1.95
C LYS A 215 -11.93 -11.29 -1.06
N ILE A 216 -11.29 -12.09 -0.21
CA ILE A 216 -10.26 -11.62 0.71
C ILE A 216 -8.96 -12.30 0.30
N GLU A 217 -7.91 -11.52 0.06
CA GLU A 217 -6.55 -12.06 -0.09
C GLU A 217 -5.70 -11.58 1.08
N THR A 218 -4.89 -12.46 1.65
CA THR A 218 -3.89 -12.11 2.64
C THR A 218 -2.51 -12.21 2.02
N TRP A 219 -1.68 -11.20 2.27
CA TRP A 219 -0.35 -11.08 1.72
C TRP A 219 0.63 -10.87 2.87
N VAL A 220 1.67 -11.69 2.92
CA VAL A 220 2.73 -11.61 3.93
C VAL A 220 4.08 -11.49 3.24
N PRO A 221 5.07 -10.79 3.81
CA PRO A 221 6.44 -10.87 3.33
C PRO A 221 6.91 -12.32 3.42
N GLU A 222 7.48 -12.86 2.35
CA GLU A 222 8.16 -14.15 2.44
C GLU A 222 9.36 -13.97 3.39
N ARG A 223 9.72 -14.97 4.18
CA ARG A 223 11.01 -14.96 4.88
C ARG A 223 11.90 -15.96 4.17
N ARG A 224 12.74 -15.50 3.24
CA ARG A 224 13.80 -16.35 2.69
C ARG A 224 14.91 -16.45 3.71
N PHE A 225 14.97 -17.58 4.41
CA PHE A 225 16.21 -17.98 5.05
C PHE A 225 17.27 -18.17 3.95
N PRO A 226 18.51 -17.71 4.15
CA PRO A 226 19.57 -18.03 3.20
C PRO A 226 19.66 -19.57 3.06
N PRO A 227 19.89 -20.10 1.84
CA PRO A 227 20.20 -21.52 1.72
C PRO A 227 21.38 -21.84 2.65
N PRO A 228 21.38 -23.01 3.31
CA PRO A 228 22.50 -23.40 4.16
C PRO A 228 23.80 -23.28 3.34
N PRO A 229 24.89 -22.74 3.92
CA PRO A 229 26.13 -22.56 3.19
C PRO A 229 26.58 -23.90 2.58
N PRO A 230 27.07 -23.93 1.34
CA PRO A 230 27.67 -25.13 0.79
C PRO A 230 28.79 -25.60 1.71
N LEU A 231 28.83 -26.91 2.02
CA LEU A 231 29.95 -27.54 2.71
C LEU A 231 31.19 -27.50 1.80
N GLY A 232 31.89 -26.37 1.73
CA GLY A 232 33.07 -26.23 0.88
C GLY A 232 33.85 -24.92 1.09
N PRO A 233 35.18 -24.92 0.91
CA PRO A 233 36.01 -23.76 1.14
C PRO A 233 35.74 -22.64 0.12
N ASN A 234 35.45 -21.46 0.66
CA ASN A 234 35.02 -20.25 -0.01
C ASN A 234 35.95 -19.76 -1.12
N THR A 235 35.40 -19.36 -2.27
CA THR A 235 35.94 -18.23 -3.05
C THR A 235 34.86 -17.55 -3.92
N ARG A 236 34.84 -16.21 -3.84
CA ARG A 236 34.30 -15.18 -4.76
C ARG A 236 32.91 -14.56 -4.49
N SER A 237 32.93 -13.25 -4.77
CA SER A 237 31.94 -12.17 -4.68
C SER A 237 30.48 -12.56 -4.46
N ARG A 238 29.93 -12.07 -3.35
CA ARG A 238 28.49 -12.04 -3.09
C ARG A 238 27.82 -11.06 -4.05
N SER A 239 27.16 -11.57 -5.07
CA SER A 239 26.06 -10.85 -5.72
C SER A 239 24.82 -11.07 -4.88
N ALA A 240 24.18 -10.00 -4.40
CA ALA A 240 22.88 -10.09 -3.75
C ALA A 240 21.85 -10.57 -4.78
N ILE A 241 21.13 -11.66 -4.46
CA ILE A 241 20.02 -12.14 -5.28
C ILE A 241 18.80 -11.26 -4.96
N PRO A 242 18.13 -10.65 -5.97
CA PRO A 242 16.94 -9.84 -5.75
C PRO A 242 15.83 -10.65 -5.07
N THR A 243 15.17 -10.03 -4.09
CA THR A 243 14.03 -10.62 -3.40
C THR A 243 12.80 -10.61 -4.30
N LEU A 244 12.37 -11.78 -4.77
CA LEU A 244 11.11 -11.99 -5.48
C LEU A 244 10.10 -12.60 -4.50
N TRP A 245 9.05 -11.85 -4.14
CA TRP A 245 8.02 -12.28 -3.19
C TRP A 245 6.81 -12.91 -3.89
N VAL A 246 6.25 -13.97 -3.32
CA VAL A 246 5.09 -14.70 -3.86
C VAL A 246 3.82 -14.46 -3.04
N LEU A 247 2.67 -14.41 -3.73
CA LEU A 247 1.32 -14.57 -3.19
C LEU A 247 1.21 -15.76 -2.21
N ALA A 248 1.02 -15.50 -0.91
CA ALA A 248 0.51 -16.52 0.01
C ALA A 248 -1.03 -16.53 -0.05
N TYR A 249 -1.60 -17.12 -1.11
CA TYR A 249 -3.06 -17.24 -1.24
C TYR A 249 -3.61 -18.21 -0.17
N LEU A 250 -4.24 -17.67 0.89
CA LEU A 250 -4.84 -18.46 1.96
C LEU A 250 -6.33 -18.80 1.73
N GLY A 251 -6.91 -18.42 0.58
CA GLY A 251 -8.24 -18.86 0.15
C GLY A 251 -9.10 -17.74 -0.45
N THR A 252 -10.15 -18.12 -1.18
CA THR A 252 -11.26 -17.24 -1.56
C THR A 252 -12.45 -17.66 -0.71
N TYR A 253 -12.99 -16.73 0.07
CA TYR A 253 -14.18 -16.96 0.88
C TYR A 253 -15.40 -16.44 0.13
N TYR A 254 -16.24 -17.36 -0.36
CA TYR A 254 -17.57 -17.01 -0.86
C TYR A 254 -18.51 -16.92 0.33
N ASN A 255 -19.00 -15.72 0.65
CA ASN A 255 -20.07 -15.58 1.63
C ASN A 255 -21.38 -15.29 0.92
N ASN A 256 -22.30 -16.27 0.93
CA ASN A 256 -23.65 -16.13 0.39
C ASN A 256 -24.63 -15.48 1.38
N GLU A 257 -24.14 -14.99 2.54
CA GLU A 257 -25.00 -14.42 3.57
C GLU A 257 -24.89 -12.90 3.67
N VAL A 258 -26.06 -12.31 3.89
CA VAL A 258 -26.42 -10.91 3.76
C VAL A 258 -25.68 -10.07 4.80
N LEU A 259 -24.83 -9.14 4.35
CA LEU A 259 -24.43 -8.00 5.19
C LEU A 259 -25.56 -6.96 5.12
N TYR A 260 -26.47 -7.02 6.09
CA TYR A 260 -27.44 -5.97 6.36
C TYR A 260 -26.75 -4.65 6.71
#